data_AF-A0A1I1B9E0-F1
#
_entry.id   AF-A0A1I1B9E0-F1
#
_cell.length_a   1.000
_cell.length_b   1.000
_cell.length_c   1.000
_cell.angle_alpha   90.00
_cell.angle_beta   90.00
_cell.angle_gamma   90.00
#
_symmetry.space_group_name_H-M   'P 1'
#
loop_
_entity.id
_entity.type
_entity.pdbx_description
1 polymer ?
#
loop_
_entity_poly.entity_id
_entity_poly.type
_entity_poly.pdbx_seq_one_letter_code
_entity_poly.pdbx_strand_id
1 'polypeptide(L)' 'MVIDDFMNKRNEMTKEELLISIEEVVKELEAIRNYFDNVSDAKLIEVAVYTEAAIKSKYDFLLKEAKKRGINSGRIA' A
#
# COMPACT_ATOMS: atom_id res chain seq x y z
N MET A 1 -2.98 31.79 15.04
CA MET A 1 -2.50 30.40 14.89
C MET A 1 -3.68 29.47 15.17
N VAL A 2 -4.61 29.36 14.20
CA VAL A 2 -5.82 28.48 14.30
C VAL A 2 -5.97 27.64 13.02
N ILE A 3 -5.15 27.90 12.00
CA ILE A 3 -5.15 27.19 10.73
C ILE A 3 -4.44 25.83 10.87
N ASP A 4 -3.42 25.77 11.74
CA ASP A 4 -2.62 24.55 11.95
C ASP A 4 -3.46 23.39 12.49
N ASP A 5 -4.38 23.65 13.44
CA ASP A 5 -5.28 22.64 14.02
C ASP A 5 -6.32 22.11 13.01
N PHE A 6 -6.79 22.96 12.09
CA PHE A 6 -7.75 22.56 11.06
C PHE A 6 -7.08 21.74 9.95
N MET A 7 -5.81 22.01 9.66
CA MET A 7 -5.01 21.25 8.68
C MET A 7 -4.45 19.93 9.25
N ASN A 8 -4.29 19.83 10.57
CA ASN A 8 -3.86 18.62 11.29
C ASN A 8 -4.98 17.56 11.41
N LYS A 9 -6.23 17.97 11.22
CA LYS A 9 -7.40 17.07 11.22
C LYS A 9 -7.67 16.45 9.85
N ARG A 10 -6.68 16.40 8.96
CA ARG A 10 -6.77 15.70 7.68
C ARG A 10 -6.43 14.23 7.88
N ASN A 11 -7.47 13.47 8.18
CA ASN A 11 -7.58 12.01 8.03
C ASN A 11 -6.36 11.21 8.51
N GLU A 12 -6.21 11.09 9.83
CA GLU A 12 -5.59 9.86 10.34
C GLU A 12 -6.48 8.70 9.90
N MET A 13 -6.03 7.96 8.90
CA MET A 13 -6.64 6.69 8.47
C MET A 13 -6.91 5.86 9.73
N THR A 14 -8.09 5.26 9.87
CA THR A 14 -8.39 4.39 11.01
C THR A 14 -7.54 3.11 10.94
N LYS A 15 -7.50 2.35 12.03
CA LYS A 15 -6.85 1.03 12.04
C LYS A 15 -7.46 0.09 10.99
N GLU A 16 -8.78 0.11 10.85
CA GLU A 16 -9.50 -0.75 9.90
C GLU A 16 -9.19 -0.36 8.46
N GLU A 17 -9.28 0.93 8.12
CA GLU A 17 -8.90 1.42 6.79
C GLU A 17 -7.44 1.12 6.44
N LEU A 18 -6.54 1.15 7.43
CA LEU A 18 -5.14 0.78 7.23
C LEU A 18 -4.96 -0.70 6.92
N LEU A 19 -5.66 -1.58 7.63
CA LEU A 19 -5.62 -3.02 7.37
C LEU A 19 -6.23 -3.35 6.01
N ILE A 20 -7.36 -2.75 5.67
CA ILE A 20 -7.99 -2.89 4.35
C ILE A 20 -7.04 -2.42 3.24
N SER A 21 -6.42 -1.25 3.42
CA SER A 21 -5.45 -0.72 2.44
C SER A 21 -4.25 -1.65 2.25
N ILE A 22 -3.76 -2.29 3.32
CA ILE A 22 -2.68 -3.28 3.25
C ILE A 22 -3.13 -4.51 2.45
N GLU A 23 -4.32 -5.04 2.73
CA GLU A 23 -4.89 -6.18 1.98
C GLU A 23 -5.10 -5.85 0.49
N GLU A 24 -5.60 -4.66 0.18
CA GLU A 24 -5.78 -4.19 -1.20
C GLU A 24 -4.44 -4.12 -1.94
N VAL A 25 -3.40 -3.57 -1.31
CA VAL A 25 -2.06 -3.51 -1.89
C VAL A 25 -1.48 -4.90 -2.15
N VAL A 26 -1.75 -5.88 -1.28
CA VAL A 26 -1.34 -7.27 -1.55
C VAL A 26 -2.05 -7.83 -2.79
N LYS A 27 -3.35 -7.58 -2.94
CA LYS A 27 -4.10 -7.97 -4.16
C LYS A 27 -3.58 -7.26 -5.41
N GLU A 28 -3.22 -5.98 -5.31
CA GLU A 28 -2.59 -5.21 -6.39
C GLU A 28 -1.24 -5.85 -6.81
N LEU A 29 -0.42 -6.28 -5.84
CA LEU A 29 0.83 -6.99 -6.11
C LEU A 29 0.63 -8.33 -6.81
N GLU A 30 -0.39 -9.09 -6.41
CA GLU A 30 -0.73 -10.35 -7.09
C GLU A 30 -1.22 -10.08 -8.52
N ALA A 31 -2.08 -9.07 -8.71
CA ALA A 31 -2.59 -8.70 -10.02
C ALA A 31 -1.48 -8.25 -10.99
N ILE A 32 -0.52 -7.44 -10.52
CA ILE A 32 0.57 -6.97 -11.40
C ILE A 32 1.56 -8.08 -11.75
N ARG A 33 1.77 -9.05 -10.84
CA ARG A 33 2.57 -10.25 -11.12
C ARG A 33 1.89 -11.13 -12.18
N ASN A 34 0.60 -11.39 -11.99
CA ASN A 34 -0.18 -12.12 -12.99
C ASN A 34 -0.16 -11.39 -14.35
N TYR A 35 -0.24 -10.06 -14.36
CA TYR A 35 -0.13 -9.28 -15.59
C TYR A 35 1.25 -9.43 -16.25
N PHE A 36 2.34 -9.31 -15.48
CA PHE A 36 3.71 -9.51 -15.97
C PHE A 36 3.88 -10.89 -16.60
N ASP A 37 3.37 -11.94 -15.96
CA ASP A 37 3.49 -13.33 -16.43
C ASP A 37 2.72 -13.61 -17.73
N ASN A 38 1.69 -12.81 -18.03
CA ASN A 38 0.82 -13.02 -19.18
C ASN A 38 1.08 -12.05 -20.35
N VAL A 39 1.97 -11.07 -20.19
CA VAL A 39 2.24 -10.07 -21.21
C VAL A 39 3.57 -10.31 -21.92
N SER A 40 3.57 -10.23 -23.25
CA SER A 40 4.75 -10.48 -24.09
C SER A 40 5.30 -9.23 -24.77
N ASP A 41 4.54 -8.13 -24.78
CA ASP A 41 5.01 -6.86 -25.34
C ASP A 41 6.02 -6.19 -24.40
N ALA A 42 7.18 -5.82 -24.93
CA ALA A 42 8.29 -5.29 -24.15
C ALA A 42 7.92 -4.01 -23.37
N LYS A 43 7.12 -3.11 -23.95
CA LYS A 43 6.72 -1.88 -23.26
C LYS A 43 5.75 -2.17 -22.13
N LEU A 44 4.87 -3.15 -22.32
CA LEU A 44 3.95 -3.57 -21.28
C LEU A 44 4.65 -4.30 -20.13
N ILE A 45 5.70 -5.07 -20.43
CA ILE A 45 6.59 -5.65 -19.41
C ILE A 45 7.26 -4.54 -18.59
N GLU A 46 7.79 -3.50 -19.24
CA GLU A 46 8.37 -2.34 -18.53
C GLU A 46 7.35 -1.66 -17.63
N VAL A 47 6.13 -1.43 -18.12
CA VAL A 47 5.02 -0.88 -17.30
C VAL A 47 4.80 -1.74 -16.07
N ALA A 48 4.73 -3.06 -16.22
CA ALA A 48 4.53 -3.99 -15.11
C ALA A 48 5.63 -3.87 -14.04
N VAL A 49 6.90 -3.75 -14.45
CA VAL A 49 8.05 -3.57 -13.54
C VAL A 49 7.94 -2.26 -12.77
N TYR A 50 7.68 -1.14 -13.45
CA TYR A 50 7.54 0.16 -12.79
C TYR A 50 6.34 0.20 -11.85
N THR A 51 5.22 -0.39 -12.26
CA THR A 51 4.02 -0.48 -11.43
C THR A 51 4.25 -1.34 -10.20
N GLU A 52 4.91 -2.51 -10.31
CA GLU A 52 5.22 -3.34 -9.14
C GLU A 52 6.11 -2.59 -8.14
N ALA A 53 7.11 -1.84 -8.61
CA ALA A 53 7.97 -1.01 -7.75
C ALA A 53 7.19 0.09 -7.01
N ALA A 54 6.24 0.73 -7.68
CA ALA A 54 5.36 1.74 -7.07
C ALA A 54 4.44 1.14 -6.00
N ILE A 55 3.82 -0.02 -6.29
CA ILE A 55 2.95 -0.73 -5.34
C ILE A 55 3.77 -1.20 -4.12
N LYS A 56 4.98 -1.73 -4.31
CA LYS A 56 5.88 -2.10 -3.20
C LYS A 56 6.21 -0.90 -2.30
N SER A 57 6.46 0.26 -2.90
CA SER A 57 6.71 1.49 -2.14
C SER A 57 5.49 1.92 -1.31
N LYS A 58 4.27 1.78 -1.86
CA LYS A 58 3.00 2.00 -1.14
C LYS A 58 2.85 1.00 0.02
N TYR A 59 3.16 -0.28 -0.20
CA TYR A 59 3.13 -1.31 0.82
C TYR A 59 4.06 -0.99 2.00
N ASP A 60 5.31 -0.64 1.72
CA ASP A 60 6.31 -0.28 2.73
C ASP A 60 5.87 0.92 3.58
N PHE A 61 5.24 1.92 2.95
CA PHE A 61 4.65 3.05 3.66
C PHE A 61 3.54 2.60 4.63
N LEU A 62 2.58 1.80 4.15
CA LEU A 62 1.48 1.32 4.99
C LEU A 62 1.97 0.45 6.16
N LEU A 63 2.98 -0.40 5.94
CA LEU A 63 3.60 -1.18 7.02
C LEU A 63 4.32 -0.30 8.05
N LYS A 64 5.00 0.76 7.61
CA LYS A 64 5.61 1.74 8.52
C LYS A 64 4.54 2.44 9.36
N GLU A 65 3.41 2.81 8.76
CA GLU A 65 2.27 3.39 9.49
C GLU A 65 1.65 2.41 10.48
N ALA A 66 1.48 1.15 10.10
CA ALA A 66 0.98 0.11 11.01
C ALA A 66 1.91 -0.07 12.21
N LYS A 67 3.22 -0.12 11.97
CA LYS A 67 4.24 -0.22 13.02
C LYS A 67 4.23 0.97 13.97
N LYS A 68 4.13 2.20 13.46
CA LYS A 68 4.03 3.43 14.29
C LYS A 68 2.84 3.39 15.25
N ARG A 69 1.76 2.72 14.86
CA ARG A 69 0.51 2.61 15.62
C ARG A 69 0.46 1.39 16.53
N GLY A 70 1.54 0.61 16.64
CA GLY A 70 1.56 -0.63 17.41
C GLY A 70 0.62 -1.70 16.85
N ILE A 71 0.29 -1.62 15.56
CA ILE A 71 -0.46 -2.65 14.85
C ILE A 71 0.55 -3.70 14.41
N ASN A 72 0.85 -4.60 15.32
CA ASN A 72 1.69 -5.74 15.08
C ASN A 72 0.81 -6.77 14.38
N SER A 73 1.32 -7.44 13.34
CA SER A 73 0.80 -8.73 12.90
C SER A 73 1.11 -9.79 13.96
N GLY A 74 0.60 -9.58 15.19
CA GLY A 74 0.44 -10.64 16.15
C GLY A 74 -0.57 -11.59 15.53
N ARG A 75 -0.06 -12.73 15.04
CA ARG A 75 -0.84 -13.92 14.74
C ARG A 75 -1.95 -14.02 15.77
N ILE A 76 -3.20 -13.96 15.30
CA ILE A 76 -4.28 -14.60 16.03
C ILE A 76 -3.95 -16.08 15.86
N ALA A 77 -3.26 -16.64 16.85
CA ALA A 77 -3.00 -18.07 16.97
C ALA A 77 -4.29 -18.78 17.37
#